data_AF-A0A3A8P1W5-F1
#
_entry.id   AF-A0A3A8P1W5-F1
#
_cell.length_a   1.000
_cell.length_b   1.000
_cell.length_c   1.000
_cell.angle_alpha   90.00
_cell.angle_beta   90.00
_cell.angle_gamma   90.00
#
_symmetry.space_group_name_H-M   'P 1'
#
loop_
_entity.id
_entity.type
_entity.pdbx_description
1 polymer ?
#
loop_
_entity_poly.entity_id
_entity_poly.type
_entity_poly.pdbx_seq_one_letter_code
_entity_poly.pdbx_strand_id
1 'polypeptide(L)'
;MSVKNVSGSLLRRSLLLDGVASGAMGLLMAAAAGPLAPLLGLDPGLLRMAGLGLIPFALLLGYLASRATLPSWPVWFVVAVNALWVVDSVLLLTHGPTTPTGLGMLFVAAQAAAVAAFAVLEYAGLRRGTLALA
;
A
#
# COMPACT_ATOMS: atom_id res chain seq x y z
N MET A 1 -29.54 23.20 -4.02
CA MET A 1 -28.10 22.84 -4.11
C MET A 1 -27.62 22.53 -2.70
N SER A 2 -27.45 21.25 -2.34
CA SER A 2 -26.90 20.85 -1.03
C SER A 2 -25.64 20.05 -1.32
N VAL A 3 -24.49 20.71 -1.16
CA VAL A 3 -23.18 20.05 -1.26
C VAL A 3 -23.00 19.23 0.01
N LYS A 4 -23.42 17.96 -0.04
CA LYS A 4 -23.16 16.99 1.02
C LYS A 4 -21.68 16.59 0.98
N ASN A 5 -20.87 17.25 1.79
CA ASN A 5 -19.48 16.86 2.02
C ASN A 5 -19.40 15.87 3.18
N VAL A 6 -18.90 14.67 2.87
CA VAL A 6 -18.07 13.74 3.68
C VAL A 6 -18.33 12.29 3.18
N SER A 7 -17.57 11.89 2.16
CA SER A 7 -17.29 10.50 1.74
C SER A 7 -16.26 10.45 0.60
N GLY A 8 -16.07 11.54 -0.16
CA GLY A 8 -15.01 11.65 -1.18
C GLY A 8 -13.63 12.10 -0.67
N SER A 9 -13.53 12.82 0.46
CA SER A 9 -12.22 13.35 0.93
C SER A 9 -11.37 12.31 1.65
N LEU A 10 -11.97 11.44 2.49
CA LEU A 10 -11.24 10.42 3.23
C LEU A 10 -10.64 9.36 2.29
N LEU A 11 -11.45 8.84 1.36
CA LEU A 11 -10.99 7.86 0.39
C LEU A 11 -9.88 8.43 -0.52
N ARG A 12 -10.06 9.66 -1.03
CA ARG A 12 -9.01 10.30 -1.84
C ARG A 12 -7.73 10.56 -1.04
N ARG A 13 -7.84 11.01 0.22
CA ARG A 13 -6.68 11.26 1.08
C ARG A 13 -5.96 9.97 1.43
N SER A 14 -6.68 8.88 1.71
CA SER A 14 -6.06 7.58 1.96
C SER A 14 -5.34 7.06 0.71
N LEU A 15 -6.00 7.05 -0.44
CA LEU A 15 -5.37 6.69 -1.72
C LEU A 15 -4.12 7.53 -2.02
N LEU A 16 -4.18 8.84 -1.78
CA LEU A 16 -3.03 9.71 -2.02
C LEU A 16 -1.87 9.44 -1.04
N LEU A 17 -2.17 9.29 0.25
CA LEU A 17 -1.16 9.02 1.27
C LEU A 17 -0.52 7.64 1.07
N ASP A 18 -1.33 6.63 0.74
CA ASP A 18 -0.84 5.31 0.36
C ASP A 18 0.02 5.42 -0.90
N GLY A 19 -0.45 6.09 -1.96
CA GLY A 19 0.33 6.30 -3.18
C GLY A 19 1.69 6.96 -2.93
N VAL A 20 1.76 7.97 -2.07
CA VAL A 20 3.03 8.61 -1.69
C VAL A 20 3.92 7.64 -0.89
N ALA A 21 3.36 6.93 0.10
CA ALA A 21 4.11 5.98 0.92
C ALA A 21 4.64 4.81 0.08
N SER A 22 3.77 4.19 -0.72
CA SER A 22 4.07 3.12 -1.67
C SER A 22 5.09 3.57 -2.71
N GLY A 23 4.98 4.80 -3.23
CA GLY A 23 5.94 5.34 -4.19
C GLY A 23 7.31 5.58 -3.57
N ALA A 24 7.38 6.18 -2.38
CA ALA A 24 8.62 6.40 -1.66
C ALA A 24 9.30 5.08 -1.28
N MET A 25 8.55 4.13 -0.76
CA MET A 25 9.03 2.79 -0.42
C MET A 25 9.48 2.02 -1.66
N GLY A 26 8.68 2.10 -2.73
CA GLY A 26 8.97 1.48 -4.02
C GLY A 26 10.29 1.97 -4.60
N LEU A 27 10.50 3.28 -4.64
CA LEU A 27 11.75 3.89 -5.11
C LEU A 27 12.93 3.54 -4.19
N LEU A 28 12.74 3.56 -2.87
CA LEU A 28 13.79 3.19 -1.92
C LEU A 28 14.25 1.74 -2.15
N MET A 29 13.33 0.79 -2.14
CA MET A 29 13.65 -0.62 -2.32
C MET A 29 14.16 -0.89 -3.74
N ALA A 30 13.55 -0.30 -4.76
CA ALA A 30 13.99 -0.47 -6.13
C ALA A 30 15.36 0.15 -6.38
N ALA A 31 15.71 1.33 -5.88
CA ALA A 31 17.02 1.93 -6.15
C ALA A 31 18.12 1.33 -5.25
N ALA A 32 17.81 1.12 -3.97
CA ALA A 32 18.78 0.78 -2.93
C ALA A 32 18.74 -0.69 -2.47
N ALA A 33 18.15 -1.61 -3.25
CA ALA A 33 18.06 -3.03 -2.89
C ALA A 33 19.41 -3.64 -2.46
N GLY A 34 20.50 -3.34 -3.18
CA GLY A 34 21.82 -3.90 -2.90
C GLY A 34 22.35 -3.47 -1.52
N PRO A 35 22.44 -2.16 -1.23
CA PRO A 35 22.82 -1.67 0.10
C PRO A 35 21.86 -2.06 1.23
N LEU A 36 20.55 -2.16 0.96
CA LEU A 36 19.55 -2.51 1.97
C LEU A 36 19.57 -3.99 2.34
N ALA A 37 19.83 -4.88 1.39
CA ALA A 37 19.82 -6.33 1.57
C ALA A 37 20.64 -6.81 2.80
N PRO A 38 21.93 -6.47 2.95
CA PRO A 38 22.71 -6.92 4.11
C PRO A 38 22.25 -6.29 5.43
N LEU A 39 21.68 -5.08 5.41
CA LEU A 39 21.17 -4.42 6.62
C LEU A 39 19.88 -5.08 7.12
N LEU A 40 19.00 -5.43 6.19
CA LEU A 40 17.70 -6.02 6.47
C LEU A 40 17.75 -7.55 6.58
N GLY A 41 18.82 -8.19 6.10
CA GLY A 41 18.88 -9.66 6.01
C GLY A 41 17.85 -10.21 5.02
N LEU A 42 17.59 -9.46 3.95
CA LEU A 42 16.61 -9.82 2.91
C LEU A 42 17.32 -10.01 1.57
N ASP A 43 16.74 -10.85 0.72
CA ASP A 43 17.24 -11.04 -0.65
C ASP A 43 17.14 -9.72 -1.45
N PRO A 44 18.21 -9.29 -2.13
CA PRO A 44 18.20 -8.05 -2.92
C PRO A 44 17.26 -8.13 -4.14
N GLY A 45 17.07 -9.32 -4.72
CA GLY A 45 16.12 -9.55 -5.81
C GLY A 45 14.69 -9.33 -5.34
N LEU A 46 14.34 -9.87 -4.16
CA LEU A 46 13.06 -9.64 -3.50
C LEU A 46 12.80 -8.14 -3.28
N LEU A 47 13.75 -7.41 -2.68
CA LEU A 47 13.62 -5.96 -2.45
C LEU A 47 13.44 -5.19 -3.77
N ARG A 48 14.26 -5.50 -4.78
CA ARG A 48 14.19 -4.85 -6.09
C ARG A 48 12.84 -5.07 -6.75
N MET A 49 12.37 -6.31 -6.79
CA MET A 49 11.11 -6.69 -7.44
C MET A 49 9.89 -6.12 -6.69
N ALA A 50 9.88 -6.22 -5.37
CA ALA A 50 8.84 -5.58 -4.54
C ALA A 50 8.79 -4.07 -4.79
N GLY A 51 9.96 -3.41 -4.83
CA GLY A 51 10.05 -1.98 -5.11
C GLY A 51 9.52 -1.61 -6.49
N LEU A 52 9.92 -2.37 -7.52
CA LEU A 52 9.43 -2.18 -8.89
C LEU A 52 7.93 -2.44 -9.04
N GLY A 53 7.34 -3.34 -8.24
CA GLY A 53 5.90 -3.56 -8.20
C GLY A 53 5.11 -2.43 -7.52
N LEU A 54 5.67 -1.83 -6.47
CA LEU A 54 5.04 -0.70 -5.78
C LEU A 54 4.98 0.58 -6.61
N ILE A 55 5.93 0.81 -7.51
CA ILE A 55 5.95 2.02 -8.35
C ILE A 55 4.68 2.14 -9.23
N PRO A 56 4.31 1.17 -10.08
CA PRO A 56 3.08 1.24 -10.86
C PRO A 56 1.82 1.23 -9.97
N PHE A 57 1.86 0.55 -8.82
CA PHE A 57 0.76 0.60 -7.86
C PHE A 57 0.57 2.01 -7.30
N ALA A 58 1.63 2.68 -6.87
CA ALA A 58 1.61 4.07 -6.42
C ALA A 58 1.09 5.03 -7.50
N LEU A 59 1.48 4.83 -8.76
CA LEU A 59 0.95 5.60 -9.89
C LEU A 59 -0.55 5.38 -10.09
N LEU A 60 -1.04 4.14 -9.95
CA LEU A 60 -2.46 3.83 -9.98
C LEU A 60 -3.20 4.56 -8.85
N LEU A 61 -2.67 4.54 -7.63
CA LEU A 61 -3.29 5.23 -6.48
C LEU A 61 -3.36 6.74 -6.69
N GLY A 62 -2.27 7.36 -7.15
CA GLY A 62 -2.24 8.79 -7.50
C GLY A 62 -3.24 9.13 -8.63
N TYR A 63 -3.32 8.28 -9.66
CA TYR A 63 -4.30 8.43 -10.72
C TYR A 63 -5.72 8.38 -10.17
N LEU A 64 -6.06 7.38 -9.35
CA LEU A 64 -7.38 7.24 -8.73
C LEU A 64 -7.70 8.45 -7.84
N ALA A 65 -6.75 8.90 -7.02
CA ALA A 65 -6.93 10.06 -6.15
C ALA A 65 -7.22 11.37 -6.94
N SER A 66 -6.73 11.47 -8.18
CA SER A 66 -6.96 12.63 -9.06
C SER A 66 -8.36 12.68 -9.70
N ARG A 67 -9.14 11.59 -9.66
CA ARG A 67 -10.41 11.50 -10.40
C ARG A 67 -11.55 12.23 -9.70
N ALA A 68 -12.33 12.99 -10.48
CA ALA A 68 -13.54 13.67 -10.01
C ALA A 68 -14.64 12.69 -9.54
N THR A 69 -14.71 11.51 -10.15
CA THR A 69 -15.58 10.40 -9.75
C THR A 69 -14.74 9.13 -9.63
N LEU A 70 -14.98 8.36 -8.57
CA LEU A 70 -14.25 7.14 -8.25
C LEU A 70 -15.24 5.96 -8.30
N PRO A 71 -15.17 5.09 -9.32
CA PRO A 71 -15.94 3.86 -9.31
C PRO A 71 -15.45 2.95 -8.17
N SER A 72 -16.36 2.14 -7.63
CA SER A 72 -16.07 1.28 -6.47
C SER A 72 -15.13 0.13 -6.79
N TRP A 73 -15.18 -0.39 -8.03
CA TRP A 73 -14.39 -1.55 -8.45
C TRP A 73 -12.86 -1.34 -8.32
N PRO A 74 -12.25 -0.27 -8.86
CA PRO A 74 -10.81 -0.05 -8.69
C PRO A 74 -10.38 0.11 -7.23
N VAL A 75 -11.24 0.65 -6.38
CA VAL A 75 -10.94 0.82 -4.95
C VAL A 75 -10.95 -0.54 -4.24
N TRP A 76 -11.89 -1.42 -4.58
CA TRP A 76 -11.87 -2.80 -4.09
C TRP A 76 -10.61 -3.55 -4.51
N PHE A 77 -10.15 -3.35 -5.75
CA PHE A 77 -8.90 -3.91 -6.23
C PHE A 77 -7.71 -3.42 -5.38
N VAL A 78 -7.63 -2.12 -5.09
CA VAL A 78 -6.60 -1.56 -4.20
C VAL A 78 -6.62 -2.21 -2.82
N VAL A 79 -7.79 -2.30 -2.18
CA VAL A 79 -7.94 -2.95 -0.87
C VAL A 79 -7.46 -4.41 -0.90
N ALA A 80 -7.78 -5.14 -1.98
CA ALA A 80 -7.35 -6.54 -2.13
C ALA A 80 -5.83 -6.67 -2.30
N VAL A 81 -5.20 -5.79 -3.09
CA VAL A 81 -3.73 -5.75 -3.25
C VAL A 81 -3.06 -5.41 -1.93
N ASN A 82 -3.56 -4.42 -1.19
CA ASN A 82 -3.02 -4.06 0.12
C ASN A 82 -3.18 -5.21 1.13
N ALA A 83 -4.31 -5.91 1.13
CA ALA A 83 -4.51 -7.08 1.98
C ALA A 83 -3.54 -8.23 1.62
N LEU A 84 -3.35 -8.50 0.33
CA LEU A 84 -2.40 -9.51 -0.14
C LEU A 84 -0.98 -9.15 0.29
N TRP A 85 -0.57 -7.90 0.14
CA TRP A 85 0.75 -7.42 0.56
C TRP A 85 1.00 -7.63 2.07
N VAL A 86 -0.01 -7.40 2.91
CA VAL A 86 0.07 -7.66 4.35
C VAL A 86 0.25 -9.14 4.64
N VAL A 87 -0.54 -10.00 3.97
CA VAL A 87 -0.42 -11.46 4.11
C VAL A 87 0.97 -11.93 3.69
N ASP A 88 1.45 -11.51 2.52
CA ASP A 88 2.77 -11.85 2.02
C ASP A 88 3.88 -11.38 2.95
N SER A 89 3.74 -10.20 3.56
CA SER A 89 4.69 -9.70 4.56
C SER A 89 4.74 -10.58 5.81
N VAL A 90 3.59 -11.04 6.30
CA VAL A 90 3.52 -11.96 7.45
C VAL A 90 4.11 -13.32 7.09
N LEU A 91 3.81 -13.84 5.90
CA LEU A 91 4.36 -15.10 5.40
C LEU A 91 5.88 -15.01 5.21
N LEU A 92 6.40 -13.90 4.70
CA LEU A 92 7.83 -13.66 4.58
C LEU A 92 8.53 -13.70 5.96
N LEU A 93 7.93 -13.10 6.98
CA LEU A 93 8.53 -13.09 8.33
C LEU A 93 8.46 -14.45 9.05
N THR A 94 7.50 -15.29 8.70
CA THR A 94 7.24 -16.55 9.43
C THR A 94 7.72 -17.80 8.69
N HIS A 95 7.72 -17.77 7.36
CA HIS A 95 8.02 -18.90 6.48
C HIS A 95 8.98 -18.52 5.34
N GLY A 96 9.52 -17.29 5.35
CA GLY A 96 10.41 -16.82 4.30
C GLY A 96 11.69 -17.64 4.19
N PRO A 97 12.28 -17.74 2.99
CA PRO A 97 13.50 -18.51 2.75
C PRO A 97 14.75 -17.85 3.37
N THR A 98 14.65 -16.57 3.73
CA THR A 98 15.71 -15.77 4.36
C THR A 98 15.32 -15.43 5.78
N THR A 99 16.29 -15.41 6.70
CA THR A 99 16.09 -14.92 8.07
C THR A 99 16.41 -13.41 8.13
N PRO A 100 15.40 -12.52 8.26
CA PRO A 100 15.65 -11.09 8.34
C PRO A 100 16.42 -10.73 9.61
N THR A 101 17.20 -9.65 9.57
CA THR A 101 17.77 -9.06 10.78
C THR A 101 16.66 -8.45 11.65
N GLY A 102 16.97 -8.04 12.90
CA GLY A 102 16.02 -7.29 13.71
C GLY A 102 15.51 -6.01 13.02
N LEU A 103 16.37 -5.33 12.25
CA LEU A 103 15.97 -4.19 11.42
C LEU A 103 15.09 -4.60 10.24
N GLY A 104 15.38 -5.74 9.59
CA GLY A 104 14.54 -6.31 8.54
C GLY A 104 13.15 -6.68 9.03
N MET A 105 13.06 -7.32 10.18
CA MET A 105 11.78 -7.65 10.82
C MET A 105 10.98 -6.38 11.10
N LEU A 106 11.60 -5.36 11.70
CA LEU A 106 10.95 -4.08 11.96
C LEU A 106 10.51 -3.39 10.66
N PHE A 107 11.36 -3.39 9.63
CA PHE A 107 11.07 -2.79 8.34
C PHE A 107 9.84 -3.42 7.68
N VAL A 108 9.81 -4.76 7.56
CA VAL A 108 8.69 -5.49 6.96
C VAL A 108 7.42 -5.36 7.81
N ALA A 109 7.52 -5.48 9.13
CA ALA A 109 6.37 -5.36 10.03
C ALA A 109 5.77 -3.93 10.03
N ALA A 110 6.62 -2.90 10.04
CA ALA A 110 6.18 -1.51 10.04
C ALA A 110 5.44 -1.15 8.75
N GLN A 111 6.00 -1.53 7.59
CA GLN A 111 5.37 -1.25 6.30
C GLN A 111 4.10 -2.09 6.10
N ALA A 112 4.07 -3.36 6.56
CA ALA A 112 2.83 -4.15 6.58
C ALA A 112 1.74 -3.53 7.46
N ALA A 113 2.08 -3.03 8.65
CA ALA A 113 1.12 -2.37 9.53
C ALA A 113 0.55 -1.08 8.91
N ALA A 114 1.41 -0.29 8.25
CA ALA A 114 0.97 0.90 7.53
C ALA A 114 0.01 0.55 6.36
N VAL A 115 0.36 -0.45 5.55
CA VAL A 115 -0.48 -0.95 4.45
C VAL A 115 -1.82 -1.49 4.96
N ALA A 116 -1.82 -2.23 6.07
CA ALA A 116 -3.05 -2.69 6.71
C ALA A 116 -3.96 -1.52 7.14
N ALA A 117 -3.37 -0.44 7.69
CA ALA A 117 -4.11 0.75 8.05
C ALA A 117 -4.71 1.45 6.81
N PHE A 118 -3.95 1.54 5.71
CA PHE A 118 -4.49 2.07 4.44
C PHE A 118 -5.64 1.23 3.91
N ALA A 119 -5.51 -0.10 3.86
CA ALA A 119 -6.58 -1.00 3.43
C ALA A 119 -7.88 -0.79 4.21
N VAL A 120 -7.78 -0.63 5.54
CA VAL A 120 -8.93 -0.36 6.41
C VAL A 120 -9.55 1.01 6.10
N LEU A 121 -8.73 2.06 5.93
CA LEU A 121 -9.21 3.41 5.62
C LEU A 121 -9.90 3.48 4.25
N GLU A 122 -9.33 2.83 3.25
CA GLU A 122 -9.87 2.74 1.88
C GLU A 122 -11.19 1.97 1.86
N TYR A 123 -11.24 0.82 2.54
CA TYR A 123 -12.46 0.04 2.71
C TYR A 123 -13.56 0.84 3.42
N ALA A 124 -13.23 1.53 4.51
CA ALA A 124 -14.17 2.38 5.23
C ALA A 124 -14.67 3.54 4.37
N GLY A 125 -13.79 4.18 3.59
CA GLY A 125 -14.14 5.23 2.63
C GLY A 125 -15.09 4.72 1.55
N LEU A 126 -14.82 3.54 1.01
CA LEU A 126 -15.63 2.87 -0.01
C LEU A 126 -17.05 2.57 0.50
N ARG A 127 -17.17 1.96 1.68
CA ARG A 127 -18.46 1.62 2.30
C ARG A 127 -19.33 2.84 2.56
N ARG A 128 -18.74 3.95 3.01
CA ARG A 128 -19.45 5.22 3.24
C ARG A 128 -19.94 5.84 1.93
N GLY A 129 -19.18 5.70 0.83
CA GLY A 129 -19.60 6.15 -0.49
C GLY A 129 -20.80 5.39 -1.05
N THR A 130 -20.85 4.08 -0.87
CA THR A 130 -21.97 3.24 -1.32
C THR A 130 -23.25 3.52 -0.54
N LEU A 131 -23.16 3.66 0.80
CA LEU A 131 -24.33 3.95 1.64
C LEU A 131 -24.93 5.35 1.38
N ALA A 132 -24.16 6.29 0.83
CA ALA A 132 -24.67 7.63 0.50
C ALA A 132 -25.42 7.68 -0.84
N LEU A 133 -25.33 6.63 -1.66
CA LEU A 133 -25.97 6.50 -2.98
C LEU A 133 -27.22 5.59 -2.96
N ALA A 134 -27.40 4.82 -1.88
CA ALA A 134 -28.57 3.97 -1.62
C ALA A 134 -29.64 4.76 -0.85
#